data_AF-R0AHZ1-F1
#
_entry.id   AF-R0AHZ1-F1
#
_cell.length_a   1.000
_cell.length_b   1.000
_cell.length_c   1.000
_cell.angle_alpha   90.00
_cell.angle_beta   90.00
_cell.angle_gamma   90.00
#
_symmetry.space_group_name_H-M   'P 1'
#
loop_
_entity.id
_entity.type
_entity.pdbx_description
1 polymer ?
#
loop_
_entity_poly.entity_id
_entity_poly.type
_entity_poly.pdbx_seq_one_letter_code
_entity_poly.pdbx_strand_id
1 'polypeptide(L)' 'MKTFFIKHHKKIDAYCMTAILYFTIVLIMIPVTSFIKNEGVRVAIVLIAPTIFSRKRYRVKINFYIHRVLRLEE' A
#
# COMPACT_ATOMS: atom_id res chain seq x y z
N MET A 1 9.55 22.12 -14.66
CA MET A 1 8.86 20.83 -14.37
C MET A 1 9.82 19.70 -13.96
N LYS A 2 10.92 19.43 -14.68
CA LYS A 2 11.88 18.34 -14.34
C LYS A 2 12.49 18.43 -12.93
N THR A 3 12.91 19.62 -12.49
CA THR A 3 13.58 19.80 -11.18
C THR A 3 12.66 19.58 -9.98
N PHE A 4 11.36 19.83 -10.13
CA PHE A 4 10.37 19.63 -9.08
C PHE A 4 10.10 18.13 -8.87
N PHE A 5 10.00 17.37 -9.97
CA PHE A 5 9.93 15.92 -9.95
C PHE A 5 11.18 15.30 -9.33
N ILE A 6 12.39 15.72 -9.70
CA ILE A 6 13.63 15.18 -9.09
C ILE A 6 13.67 15.40 -7.57
N LYS A 7 13.23 16.57 -7.10
CA LYS A 7 13.26 16.91 -5.66
C LYS A 7 12.15 16.24 -4.85
N HIS A 8 10.99 15.97 -5.46
CA HIS A 8 9.83 15.36 -4.81
C HIS A 8 9.59 13.90 -5.17
N HIS A 9 10.36 13.33 -6.10
CA HIS A 9 10.26 11.96 -6.59
C HIS A 9 10.19 10.97 -5.42
N LYS A 10 11.11 11.05 -4.46
CA LYS A 10 11.10 10.18 -3.27
C LYS A 10 9.81 10.27 -2.44
N LYS A 11 9.17 11.44 -2.36
CA LYS A 11 7.88 11.59 -1.68
C LYS A 11 6.75 11.03 -2.53
N ILE A 12 6.72 11.36 -3.82
CA ILE A 12 5.70 10.90 -4.77
C ILE A 12 5.73 9.37 -4.88
N ASP A 13 6.92 8.76 -5.00
CA ASP A 13 7.12 7.31 -4.98
C ASP A 13 6.59 6.68 -3.69
N ALA A 14 6.91 7.27 -2.53
CA ALA A 14 6.40 6.75 -1.26
C ALA A 14 4.86 6.79 -1.20
N TYR A 15 4.21 7.84 -1.70
CA TYR A 15 2.75 7.91 -1.78
C TYR A 15 2.20 6.90 -2.78
N CYS A 16 2.81 6.79 -3.96
CA CYS A 16 2.38 5.90 -5.03
C CYS A 16 2.51 4.44 -4.61
N MET A 17 3.64 4.05 -4.02
CA MET A 17 3.86 2.72 -3.44
C MET A 17 2.89 2.41 -2.30
N THR A 18 2.56 3.40 -1.47
CA THR A 18 1.55 3.21 -0.41
C THR A 18 0.17 2.96 -1.01
N ALA A 19 -0.21 3.71 -2.05
CA ALA A 19 -1.50 3.54 -2.73
C ALA A 19 -1.58 2.17 -3.42
N ILE A 20 -0.54 1.77 -4.16
CA ILE A 20 -0.45 0.44 -4.79
C ILE A 20 -0.59 -0.65 -3.72
N LEU A 21 0.15 -0.55 -2.62
CA LEU A 21 0.05 -1.51 -1.54
C LEU A 21 -1.35 -1.59 -0.94
N TYR A 22 -2.00 -0.44 -0.73
CA TYR A 22 -3.37 -0.38 -0.24
C TYR A 22 -4.32 -1.13 -1.19
N PHE A 23 -4.25 -0.85 -2.50
CA PHE A 23 -5.08 -1.53 -3.50
C PHE A 23 -4.80 -3.03 -3.56
N THR A 24 -3.54 -3.46 -3.51
CA THR A 24 -3.18 -4.88 -3.50
C THR A 24 -3.76 -5.60 -2.29
N ILE A 25 -3.70 -5.00 -1.10
CA ILE A 25 -4.28 -5.59 0.12
C ILE A 25 -5.81 -5.66 0.01
N VAL A 26 -6.46 -4.61 -0.50
CA VAL A 26 -7.91 -4.61 -0.74
C VAL A 26 -8.30 -5.74 -1.70
N LEU A 27 -7.59 -5.89 -2.82
CA LEU A 27 -7.82 -6.95 -3.80
C LEU A 27 -7.72 -8.35 -3.21
N ILE A 28 -6.76 -8.58 -2.31
CA ILE A 28 -6.61 -9.86 -1.60
C ILE A 28 -7.73 -10.06 -0.56
N MET A 29 -8.15 -8.99 0.11
CA MET A 29 -9.20 -9.04 1.14
C MET A 29 -10.59 -9.35 0.58
N ILE A 30 -10.89 -8.98 -0.67
CA ILE A 30 -12.19 -9.27 -1.31
C ILE A 30 -12.52 -10.78 -1.32
N PRO A 31 -11.68 -11.67 -1.91
CA PRO A 31 -11.96 -13.11 -1.90
C PRO A 31 -11.86 -13.69 -0.48
N VAL A 32 -10.91 -13.20 0.33
CA VAL A 32 -10.73 -13.67 1.71
C VAL A 32 -11.99 -13.40 2.53
N THR A 33 -12.65 -12.25 2.39
CA THR A 33 -13.85 -11.89 3.17
C THR A 33 -15.16 -12.33 2.51
N SER A 34 -15.12 -13.10 1.41
CA SER A 34 -16.32 -13.56 0.72
C SER A 34 -17.22 -14.46 1.58
N PHE A 35 -16.68 -15.07 2.65
CA PHE A 35 -17.44 -15.85 3.62
C PHE A 35 -18.37 -15.00 4.52
N ILE A 36 -18.19 -13.68 4.54
CA ILE A 36 -18.99 -12.77 5.37
C ILE A 36 -20.28 -12.45 4.62
N LYS A 37 -21.41 -13.02 5.09
CA LYS A 37 -22.76 -12.78 4.53
C LYS A 37 -23.23 -11.33 4.66
N ASN A 38 -22.77 -10.60 5.68
CA ASN A 38 -23.16 -9.22 5.90
C ASN A 38 -22.26 -8.27 5.09
N GLU A 39 -22.81 -7.69 4.02
CA GLU A 39 -22.05 -6.83 3.11
C GLU A 39 -21.53 -5.56 3.78
N GLY A 40 -22.30 -4.96 4.70
CA GLY A 40 -21.86 -3.75 5.41
C GLY A 40 -20.61 -4.02 6.27
N VAL A 41 -20.59 -5.15 6.96
CA VAL A 41 -19.45 -5.59 7.77
C VAL A 41 -18.28 -5.99 6.87
N ARG A 42 -18.54 -6.67 5.75
CA ARG A 42 -17.52 -7.05 4.76
C ARG A 42 -16.79 -5.82 4.22
N VAL A 43 -17.54 -4.82 3.76
CA VAL A 43 -16.98 -3.57 3.21
C VAL A 43 -16.19 -2.80 4.27
N ALA A 44 -16.72 -2.71 5.50
CA ALA A 44 -16.02 -2.05 6.60
C ALA A 44 -14.66 -2.71 6.90
N ILE A 45 -14.60 -4.03 6.97
CA ILE A 45 -13.34 -4.76 7.24
C ILE A 45 -12.35 -4.58 6.09
N VAL A 46 -12.82 -4.71 4.83
CA VAL A 46 -11.99 -4.57 3.63
C VAL A 46 -11.39 -3.17 3.53
N LEU A 47 -12.08 -2.11 3.99
CA LEU A 47 -11.59 -0.73 3.95
C LEU A 47 -10.72 -0.36 5.16
N ILE A 48 -11.07 -0.84 6.37
CA ILE A 48 -10.39 -0.42 7.60
C ILE A 48 -9.08 -1.19 7.81
N ALA A 49 -9.06 -2.49 7.54
CA ALA A 49 -7.89 -3.34 7.80
C ALA A 49 -6.62 -2.94 7.02
N PRO A 50 -6.68 -2.58 5.71
CA PRO A 50 -5.51 -2.08 4.99
C PRO A 50 -5.01 -0.74 5.56
N THR A 51 -5.92 0.07 6.12
CA THR A 51 -5.59 1.37 6.73
C THR A 51 -4.77 1.19 8.01
N ILE A 52 -5.10 0.17 8.82
CA ILE A 52 -4.32 -0.22 10.00
C ILE A 52 -2.95 -0.77 9.58
N PHE A 53 -2.91 -1.56 8.51
CA PHE A 53 -1.67 -2.14 7.97
C PHE A 53 -0.75 -1.08 7.35
N SER A 54 -1.30 0.02 6.84
CA SER A 54 -0.55 1.14 6.25
C SER A 54 0.16 2.05 7.27
N ARG A 55 0.11 1.72 8.59
CA ARG A 55 0.86 2.44 9.62
C ARG A 55 2.37 2.46 9.32
N LYS A 56 3.03 3.57 9.68
CA LYS A 56 4.45 3.94 9.44
C LYS A 56 5.45 2.76 9.49
N ARG A 57 5.25 1.79 10.38
CA ARG A 57 6.15 0.64 10.57
C ARG A 57 6.23 -0.28 9.35
N TYR A 58 5.13 -0.46 8.61
CA TYR A 58 5.11 -1.28 7.39
C TYR A 58 5.61 -0.53 6.17
N ARG A 59 5.42 0.80 6.07
CA ARG A 59 6.00 1.61 4.98
C ARG A 59 7.52 1.49 4.91
N VAL A 60 8.21 1.54 6.05
CA VAL A 60 9.69 1.39 6.08
C VAL A 60 10.10 -0.01 5.62
N LYS A 61 9.40 -1.04 6.10
CA LYS A 61 9.71 -2.44 5.74
C LYS A 61 9.44 -2.69 4.26
N ILE A 62 8.34 -2.18 3.73
CA ILE A 62 7.94 -2.34 2.34
C ILE A 62 8.84 -1.53 1.42
N ASN A 63 9.20 -0.30 1.78
CA ASN A 63 10.20 0.46 1.03
C ASN A 63 11.55 -0.26 0.97
N PHE A 64 11.97 -0.90 2.09
CA PHE A 64 13.17 -1.73 2.12
C PHE A 64 13.05 -2.97 1.22
N TYR A 65 11.92 -3.69 1.28
CA TYR A 65 11.68 -4.85 0.42
C TYR A 65 11.60 -4.47 -1.06
N ILE A 66 10.94 -3.36 -1.39
CA ILE A 66 10.81 -2.87 -2.76
C ILE A 66 12.16 -2.42 -3.29
N HIS A 67 12.96 -1.66 -2.52
CA HIS A 67 14.34 -1.32 -2.91
C HIS A 67 15.20 -2.57 -3.13
N ARG A 68 15.05 -3.59 -2.26
CA ARG A 68 15.79 -4.85 -2.36
C ARG A 68 15.36 -5.70 -3.56
N VAL A 69 14.07 -5.78 -3.87
CA VAL A 69 13.53 -6.57 -4.99
C VAL A 69 13.80 -5.88 -6.33
N LEU A 70 13.68 -4.55 -6.39
CA LEU A 70 13.94 -3.78 -7.59
C LEU A 70 15.43 -3.60 -7.91
N ARG A 71 16.36 -4.07 -7.05
CA ARG A 71 17.80 -3.79 -7.20
C ARG A 71 18.06 -2.31 -7.52
N LEU A 72 17.35 -1.43 -6.83
CA LEU A 72 17.80 -0.04 -6.69
C LEU A 72 18.88 -0.03 -5.60
N GLU A 73 19.93 -0.83 -5.82
CA GLU A 73 21.26 -0.61 -5.28
C GLU A 73 21.84 0.51 -6.14
N GLU A 74 21.91 1.70 -5.55
CA GLU A 74 22.90 2.69 -5.94
C GLU A 74 24.28 2.20 -5.51
#